data_AF-A0A919CSE8-F1
#
_entry.id   AF-A0A919CSE8-F1
#
_cell.length_a   1.000
_cell.length_b   1.000
_cell.length_c   1.000
_cell.angle_alpha   90.00
_cell.angle_beta   90.00
_cell.angle_gamma   90.00
#
_symmetry.space_group_name_H-M   'P 1'
#
loop_
_entity.id
_entity.type
_entity.pdbx_description
1 polymer ?
#
loop_
_entity_poly.entity_id
_entity_poly.type
_entity_poly.pdbx_seq_one_letter_code
_entity_poly.pdbx_strand_id
1 'polypeptide(L)'
;MAAVRRLWYLSPGERRQERTMSRGQDYVRAKAQEALDATGGNRHEASLLLRVWAEADAKLYKALTAPLLGNLAALAIQRVAAPQTPVGRQRAPIREAELLAAIGSRNSQSMSSTRSAGAPPQGSVRHKQAVTLLASAYRRKPVA
;
A
#
# COMPACT_ATOMS: atom_id res chain seq x y z
N MET A 1 26.45 -4.80 35.58
CA MET A 1 25.39 -5.08 36.57
C MET A 1 24.74 -3.76 37.01
N ALA A 2 23.73 -3.29 36.30
CA ALA A 2 22.91 -2.19 36.78
C ALA A 2 21.50 -2.26 36.18
N ALA A 3 20.52 -2.12 37.06
CA ALA A 3 19.11 -1.84 36.79
C ALA A 3 18.22 -3.01 36.29
N VAL A 4 18.25 -4.11 37.04
CA VAL A 4 17.01 -4.82 37.39
C VAL A 4 16.14 -3.85 38.20
N ARG A 5 15.25 -3.08 37.55
CA ARG A 5 14.17 -2.27 38.17
C ARG A 5 13.36 -1.52 37.09
N ARG A 6 12.63 -2.24 36.24
CA ARG A 6 11.55 -1.67 35.40
C ARG A 6 10.34 -2.59 35.38
N LEU A 7 9.79 -2.93 36.55
CA LEU A 7 8.62 -3.83 36.59
C LEU A 7 7.43 -3.36 37.44
N TRP A 8 7.41 -2.12 37.93
CA TRP A 8 6.36 -1.72 38.90
C TRP A 8 5.68 -0.36 38.70
N TYR A 9 5.75 0.24 37.51
CA TYR A 9 4.93 1.42 37.21
C TYR A 9 4.30 1.30 35.82
N LEU A 10 3.42 0.31 35.63
CA LEU A 10 2.37 0.43 34.64
C LEU A 10 1.26 1.28 35.26
N SER A 11 1.18 2.53 34.81
CA SER A 11 0.21 3.51 35.31
C SER A 11 -1.22 2.93 35.22
N PRO A 12 -2.09 3.11 36.23
CA PRO A 12 -3.47 2.62 36.17
C PRO A 12 -4.24 3.11 34.93
N GLY A 13 -3.83 4.24 34.36
CA GLY A 13 -4.36 4.78 33.10
C GLY A 13 -4.06 3.91 31.88
N GLU A 14 -2.85 3.33 31.77
CA GLU A 14 -2.46 2.47 30.65
C GLU A 14 -3.24 1.15 30.66
N ARG A 15 -3.39 0.51 31.83
CA ARG A 15 -4.18 -0.73 31.97
C ARG A 15 -5.67 -0.53 31.68
N ARG A 16 -6.19 0.68 31.92
CA ARG A 16 -7.58 1.03 31.60
C ARG A 16 -7.75 1.29 30.10
N GLN A 17 -6.75 1.93 29.48
CA GLN A 17 -6.72 2.18 28.04
C GLN A 17 -6.59 0.89 27.23
N GLU A 18 -5.71 -0.04 27.62
CA GLU A 18 -5.57 -1.36 26.97
C GLU A 18 -6.88 -2.15 26.99
N ARG A 19 -7.58 -2.17 28.13
CA ARG A 19 -8.89 -2.84 28.25
C ARG A 19 -9.98 -2.21 27.39
N THR A 20 -9.99 -0.88 27.24
CA THR A 20 -10.94 -0.19 26.35
C THR A 20 -10.59 -0.35 24.87
N MET A 21 -9.29 -0.38 24.54
CA MET A 21 -8.78 -0.60 23.19
C MET A 21 -9.08 -2.03 22.72
N SER A 22 -8.88 -3.03 23.60
CA SER A 22 -9.28 -4.42 23.34
C SER A 22 -10.77 -4.53 23.04
N ARG A 23 -11.64 -4.00 23.92
CA ARG A 23 -13.10 -4.02 23.68
C ARG A 23 -13.52 -3.32 22.40
N GLY A 24 -12.84 -2.23 22.02
CA GLY A 24 -13.10 -1.53 20.76
C GLY A 24 -12.70 -2.35 19.53
N GLN A 25 -11.55 -3.03 19.58
CA GLN A 25 -11.09 -3.90 18.50
C GLN A 25 -11.94 -5.16 18.37
N ASP A 26 -12.39 -5.73 19.49
CA ASP A 26 -13.28 -6.89 19.50
C ASP A 26 -14.64 -6.54 18.85
N TYR A 27 -15.14 -5.33 19.11
CA TYR A 27 -16.37 -4.81 18.48
C TYR A 27 -16.21 -4.62 16.96
N VAL A 28 -15.08 -4.05 16.52
CA VAL A 28 -14.76 -3.89 15.09
C VAL A 28 -14.66 -5.24 14.39
N ARG A 29 -14.04 -6.25 15.03
CA ARG A 29 -13.92 -7.60 14.47
C ARG A 29 -15.28 -8.29 14.32
N ALA A 30 -16.16 -8.18 15.32
CA ALA A 30 -17.50 -8.73 15.24
C ALA A 30 -18.31 -8.10 14.10
N LYS A 31 -18.25 -6.76 13.95
CA LYS A 31 -18.93 -6.06 12.84
C LYS A 31 -18.31 -6.33 11.48
N ALA A 32 -16.99 -6.59 11.40
CA ALA A 32 -16.34 -7.01 10.17
C ALA A 32 -16.77 -8.42 9.74
N GLN A 33 -16.99 -9.33 10.69
CA GLN A 33 -17.53 -10.66 10.40
C GLN A 33 -18.98 -10.57 9.90
N GLU A 34 -19.83 -9.80 10.59
CA GLU A 34 -21.22 -9.58 10.16
C GLU A 34 -21.30 -8.95 8.76
N ALA A 35 -20.39 -8.04 8.43
CA ALA A 35 -20.30 -7.46 7.10
C ALA A 35 -19.85 -8.47 6.03
N LEU A 36 -18.92 -9.37 6.36
CA LEU A 36 -18.46 -10.42 5.45
C LEU A 36 -19.55 -11.48 5.21
N ASP A 37 -20.32 -11.81 6.24
CA ASP A 37 -21.45 -12.73 6.14
C ASP A 37 -22.56 -12.13 5.29
N ALA A 38 -22.84 -10.83 5.44
CA ALA A 38 -23.84 -10.10 4.66
C ALA A 38 -23.49 -9.97 3.17
N THR A 39 -22.20 -9.91 2.81
CA THR A 39 -21.74 -9.77 1.41
C THR A 39 -21.30 -11.09 0.78
N GLY A 40 -21.54 -12.23 1.44
CA GLY A 40 -21.16 -13.53 0.91
C GLY A 40 -19.65 -13.70 0.69
N GLY A 41 -18.82 -13.03 1.51
CA GLY A 41 -17.36 -13.10 1.45
C GLY A 41 -16.70 -12.13 0.46
N ASN A 42 -17.46 -11.26 -0.22
CA ASN A 42 -16.87 -10.22 -1.05
C ASN A 42 -16.24 -9.13 -0.18
N ARG A 43 -14.90 -9.10 -0.15
CA ARG A 43 -14.11 -8.18 0.69
C ARG A 43 -14.31 -6.71 0.33
N HIS A 44 -14.52 -6.41 -0.96
CA HIS A 44 -14.68 -5.02 -1.39
C HIS A 44 -16.03 -4.47 -0.94
N GLU A 45 -17.10 -5.21 -1.18
CA GLU A 45 -18.44 -4.82 -0.74
C GLU A 45 -18.54 -4.79 0.79
N ALA A 46 -17.92 -5.75 1.50
CA ALA A 46 -17.89 -5.74 2.96
C ALA A 46 -17.22 -4.46 3.50
N SER A 47 -16.18 -3.97 2.83
CA SER A 47 -15.50 -2.72 3.22
C SER A 47 -16.36 -1.49 3.02
N LEU A 48 -17.18 -1.47 1.96
CA LEU A 48 -18.14 -0.40 1.70
C LEU A 48 -19.30 -0.45 2.71
N LEU A 49 -19.81 -1.63 3.00
CA LEU A 49 -20.88 -1.85 3.99
C LEU A 49 -20.43 -1.43 5.39
N LEU A 50 -19.21 -1.80 5.78
CA LEU A 50 -18.62 -1.43 7.06
C LEU A 50 -18.41 0.09 7.18
N ARG A 51 -18.13 0.77 6.07
CA ARG A 51 -18.08 2.24 6.03
C ARG A 51 -19.47 2.86 6.27
N VAL A 52 -20.51 2.35 5.60
CA VAL A 52 -21.90 2.82 5.80
C VAL A 52 -22.33 2.61 7.26
N TRP A 53 -21.98 1.47 7.86
CA TRP A 53 -22.25 1.21 9.27
C TRP A 53 -21.46 2.12 10.22
N ALA A 54 -20.21 2.47 9.86
CA ALA A 54 -19.41 3.41 10.64
C ALA A 54 -19.96 4.84 10.58
N GLU A 55 -20.68 5.23 9.52
CA GLU A 55 -21.38 6.52 9.43
C GLU A 55 -22.60 6.57 10.37
N ALA A 56 -23.27 5.44 10.59
CA ALA A 56 -24.41 5.34 11.51
C ALA A 56 -24.00 5.13 12.99
N ASP A 57 -22.88 4.45 13.25
CA ASP A 57 -22.40 4.16 14.61
C ASP A 57 -21.09 4.89 14.95
N ALA A 58 -21.22 5.95 15.76
CA ALA A 58 -20.10 6.76 16.25
C ALA A 58 -19.08 5.97 17.10
N LYS A 59 -19.47 4.84 17.72
CA LYS A 59 -18.55 4.01 18.49
C LYS A 59 -17.66 3.19 17.55
N LEU A 60 -18.22 2.65 16.47
CA LEU A 60 -17.48 1.92 15.44
C LEU A 60 -16.48 2.84 14.74
N TYR A 61 -16.90 4.05 14.38
CA TYR A 61 -16.02 5.05 13.76
C TYR A 61 -14.82 5.41 14.65
N LYS A 62 -15.06 5.66 15.94
CA LYS A 62 -13.98 5.97 16.91
C LYS A 62 -13.02 4.79 17.09
N ALA A 63 -13.54 3.56 17.14
CA ALA A 63 -12.70 2.36 17.27
C ALA A 63 -11.83 2.12 16.02
N LEU A 64 -12.36 2.37 14.82
CA LEU A 64 -11.62 2.25 13.55
C LEU A 64 -10.54 3.33 13.39
N THR A 65 -10.83 4.56 13.82
CA THR A 65 -9.94 5.71 13.64
C THR A 65 -8.91 5.87 14.76
N ALA A 66 -9.18 5.38 15.98
CA ALA A 66 -8.27 5.44 17.12
C ALA A 66 -6.81 5.00 16.81
N PRO A 67 -6.55 3.85 16.15
CA PRO A 67 -5.18 3.43 15.86
C PRO A 67 -4.48 4.30 14.79
N LEU A 68 -5.24 5.03 13.96
CA LEU A 68 -4.72 5.83 12.86
C LEU A 68 -4.60 7.32 13.22
N LEU A 69 -5.23 7.75 14.32
CA LEU A 69 -5.39 9.16 14.67
C LEU A 69 -4.04 9.88 14.82
N GLY A 70 -3.04 9.24 15.44
CA GLY A 70 -1.69 9.80 15.57
C GLY A 70 -1.01 10.07 14.23
N ASN A 71 -1.14 9.13 13.28
CA ASN A 71 -0.59 9.29 11.93
C ASN A 71 -1.35 10.35 11.12
N LEU A 72 -2.68 10.43 11.28
CA LEU A 72 -3.49 11.46 10.64
C LEU A 72 -3.17 12.86 11.16
N ALA A 73 -2.94 13.01 12.48
CA ALA A 73 -2.51 14.27 13.07
C ALA A 73 -1.12 14.69 12.58
N ALA A 74 -0.16 13.74 12.54
CA ALA A 74 1.16 13.98 11.99
C ALA A 74 1.10 14.39 10.50
N LEU A 75 0.27 13.72 9.70
CA LEU A 75 0.05 14.06 8.29
C LEU A 75 -0.61 15.43 8.12
N ALA A 76 -1.58 15.80 8.97
CA ALA A 76 -2.21 17.11 8.93
C ALA A 76 -1.20 18.22 9.22
N ILE A 77 -0.35 18.04 10.23
CA ILE A 77 0.74 18.96 10.54
C ILE A 77 1.75 19.01 9.40
N GLN A 78 2.15 17.86 8.85
CA GLN A 78 3.05 17.79 7.71
C GLN A 78 2.50 18.50 6.48
N ARG A 79 1.19 18.45 6.22
CA ARG A 79 0.57 19.18 5.11
C ARG A 79 0.65 20.69 5.26
N VAL A 80 0.57 21.19 6.49
CA VAL A 80 0.67 22.63 6.78
C VAL A 80 2.13 23.08 6.87
N ALA A 81 3.00 22.25 7.44
CA ALA A 81 4.42 22.53 7.63
C ALA A 81 5.27 22.30 6.37
N ALA A 82 4.82 21.42 5.46
CA ALA A 82 5.51 21.23 4.21
C ALA A 82 5.33 22.49 3.35
N PRO A 83 6.42 23.08 2.82
CA PRO A 83 6.27 24.01 1.72
C PRO A 83 5.51 23.29 0.62
N GLN A 84 4.52 23.96 0.02
CA GLN A 84 3.75 23.51 -1.14
C GLN A 84 4.70 23.32 -2.33
N THR A 85 5.56 22.32 -2.26
CA THR A 85 6.34 21.84 -3.38
C THR A 85 5.39 20.93 -4.14
N PRO A 86 4.94 21.32 -5.35
CA PRO A 86 4.09 20.47 -6.14
C PRO A 86 4.81 19.13 -6.34
N VAL A 87 4.28 18.06 -5.76
CA VAL A 87 4.77 16.70 -5.95
C VAL A 87 4.42 16.31 -7.37
N GLY A 88 5.32 16.68 -8.27
CA GLY A 88 5.06 16.70 -9.70
C GLY A 88 5.69 17.94 -10.28
N ARG A 89 7.02 17.95 -10.43
CA ARG A 89 7.58 18.67 -11.57
C ARG A 89 6.87 18.07 -12.79
N GLN A 90 5.91 18.79 -13.36
CA GLN A 90 5.56 18.56 -14.76
C GLN A 90 6.90 18.63 -15.49
N ARG A 91 7.36 17.47 -15.97
CA ARG A 91 8.53 17.43 -16.84
C ARG A 91 8.13 18.31 -18.01
N ALA A 92 8.76 19.48 -18.13
CA ALA A 92 8.49 20.38 -19.23
C ALA A 92 8.57 19.56 -20.53
N PRO A 93 7.66 19.78 -21.49
CA PRO A 93 7.73 19.09 -22.77
C PRO A 93 9.13 19.29 -23.35
N ILE A 94 9.80 18.18 -23.66
CA ILE A 94 11.15 18.20 -24.23
C ILE A 94 11.04 19.00 -25.53
N ARG A 95 11.88 20.04 -25.68
CA ARG A 95 11.84 20.91 -26.86
C ARG A 95 12.22 20.11 -28.10
N GLU A 96 11.60 20.39 -29.24
CA GLU A 96 11.85 19.67 -30.50
C GLU A 96 13.34 19.62 -30.88
N ALA A 97 14.09 20.70 -30.60
CA ALA A 97 15.53 20.75 -30.80
C ALA A 97 16.32 19.72 -29.95
N GLU A 98 15.87 19.45 -28.71
CA GLU A 98 16.48 18.41 -27.86
C GLU A 98 16.13 16.99 -28.33
N LEU A 99 14.93 16.79 -28.89
CA LEU A 99 14.55 15.51 -29.51
C LEU A 99 15.37 15.23 -30.77
N LEU A 100 15.54 16.23 -31.63
CA LEU A 100 16.34 16.11 -32.85
C LEU A 100 17.83 15.90 -32.53
N ALA A 101 18.35 16.57 -31.50
CA ALA A 101 19.71 16.34 -31.01
C ALA A 101 19.88 14.92 -30.43
N ALA A 102 18.86 14.39 -29.75
CA ALA A 102 18.87 13.02 -29.25
C ALA A 102 18.87 12.00 -30.39
N ILE A 103 18.04 12.18 -31.44
CA ILE A 103 17.99 11.29 -32.61
C ILE A 103 19.28 11.36 -33.44
N GLY A 104 19.88 12.54 -33.58
CA GLY A 104 21.15 12.73 -34.29
C GLY A 104 22.39 12.30 -33.52
N SER A 105 22.26 12.06 -32.20
CA SER A 105 23.38 11.59 -31.37
C SER A 105 23.68 10.13 -31.68
N ARG A 106 24.94 9.88 -32.07
CA ARG A 106 25.51 8.55 -32.34
C ARG A 106 25.47 7.58 -31.14
N ASN A 107 25.17 8.09 -29.94
CA ASN A 107 24.99 7.30 -28.72
C ASN A 107 23.52 7.07 -28.35
N SER A 108 22.56 7.57 -29.13
CA SER A 108 21.16 7.20 -28.95
C SER A 108 20.89 5.81 -29.52
N GLN A 109 20.08 5.02 -28.82
CA GLN A 109 19.66 3.71 -29.29
C GLN A 109 18.77 3.88 -30.54
N SER A 110 19.41 3.95 -31.71
CA SER A 110 18.73 3.77 -32.98
C SER A 110 18.00 2.44 -32.93
N MET A 111 16.67 2.48 -33.08
CA MET A 111 15.85 1.29 -33.28
C MET A 111 16.24 0.65 -34.61
N SER A 112 17.29 -0.16 -34.58
CA SER A 112 17.69 -1.03 -35.67
C SER A 112 16.72 -2.20 -35.75
N SER A 113 16.26 -2.44 -36.97
CA SER A 113 15.32 -3.47 -37.40
C SER A 113 15.47 -4.83 -36.71
N THR A 114 14.34 -5.48 -36.41
CA THR A 114 14.17 -6.78 -35.74
C THR A 114 14.69 -8.00 -36.55
N ARG A 115 15.82 -7.87 -37.25
CA ARG A 115 16.48 -9.00 -37.95
C ARG A 115 17.73 -9.53 -37.28
N SER A 116 18.17 -8.94 -36.17
CA SER A 116 19.32 -9.45 -35.42
C SER A 116 18.85 -10.26 -34.21
N ALA A 117 19.23 -11.54 -34.18
CA ALA A 117 19.06 -12.47 -33.08
C ALA A 117 19.94 -12.07 -31.87
N GLY A 118 19.67 -10.91 -31.28
CA GLY A 118 20.22 -10.48 -30.00
C GLY A 118 19.26 -10.87 -28.89
N ALA A 119 19.76 -11.55 -27.86
CA ALA A 119 18.96 -11.88 -26.67
C ALA A 119 18.28 -10.63 -26.12
N PRO A 120 16.97 -10.70 -25.77
CA PRO A 120 16.23 -9.52 -25.32
C PRO A 120 16.92 -8.93 -24.08
N PRO A 121 16.98 -7.59 -23.97
CA PRO A 121 17.53 -6.93 -22.79
C PRO A 121 16.82 -7.48 -21.55
N GLN A 122 17.60 -7.97 -20.58
CA GLN A 122 17.14 -8.62 -19.35
C GLN A 122 15.90 -7.92 -18.80
N GLY A 123 14.73 -8.53 -19.05
CA GLY A 123 13.44 -7.93 -18.73
C GLY A 123 13.37 -7.55 -17.26
N SER A 124 12.60 -6.48 -16.98
CA SER A 124 12.35 -5.98 -15.63
C SER A 124 11.98 -7.10 -14.66
N VAL A 125 12.25 -6.92 -13.36
CA VAL A 125 11.91 -7.92 -12.31
C VAL A 125 10.45 -8.38 -12.42
N ARG A 126 9.55 -7.46 -12.77
CA ARG A 126 8.12 -7.76 -13.02
C ARG A 126 7.91 -8.68 -14.23
N HIS A 127 8.65 -8.47 -15.32
CA HIS A 127 8.58 -9.34 -16.50
C HIS A 127 9.08 -10.75 -16.19
N LYS A 128 10.18 -10.89 -15.44
CA LYS A 128 10.68 -12.21 -14.98
C LYS A 128 9.63 -12.91 -14.13
N GLN A 129 9.03 -12.21 -13.17
CA GLN A 129 7.96 -12.76 -12.32
C GLN A 129 6.75 -13.21 -13.14
N ALA A 130 6.32 -12.42 -14.12
CA ALA A 130 5.19 -12.77 -15.00
C ALA A 130 5.49 -14.02 -15.85
N VAL A 131 6.69 -14.10 -16.44
CA VAL A 131 7.11 -15.27 -17.24
C VAL A 131 7.25 -16.51 -16.38
N THR A 132 7.82 -16.40 -15.17
CA THR A 132 7.90 -17.53 -14.23
C THR A 132 6.52 -18.01 -13.80
N LEU A 133 5.59 -17.09 -13.51
CA LEU A 133 4.20 -17.45 -13.17
C LEU A 133 3.52 -18.18 -14.34
N LEU A 134 3.61 -17.64 -15.55
CA LEU A 134 3.06 -18.30 -16.73
C LEU A 134 3.68 -19.67 -16.99
N ALA A 135 5.01 -19.80 -16.88
CA ALA A 135 5.69 -21.08 -17.05
C ALA A 135 5.27 -22.11 -15.98
N SER A 136 5.00 -21.67 -14.74
CA SER A 136 4.52 -22.56 -13.67
C SER A 136 3.09 -23.04 -13.91
N ALA A 137 2.23 -22.21 -14.50
CA ALA A 137 0.85 -22.57 -14.82
C ALA A 137 0.74 -23.63 -15.93
N TYR A 138 1.71 -23.67 -16.85
CA TYR A 138 1.72 -24.59 -17.99
C TYR A 138 2.62 -25.82 -17.83
N ARG A 139 3.30 -26.00 -16.68
CA ARG A 139 4.00 -27.26 -16.41
C ARG A 139 2.96 -28.36 -16.24
N ARG A 140 2.76 -29.14 -17.32
CA ARG A 140 2.00 -30.39 -17.31
C ARG A 140 2.45 -31.25 -16.14
N LYS A 141 1.48 -31.69 -15.33
CA LYS A 141 1.62 -32.76 -14.34
C LYS A 141 2.18 -34.00 -15.06
N PRO A 142 3.35 -34.55 -14.68
CA PRO A 142 3.77 -35.83 -15.20
C PRO A 142 2.72 -36.87 -14.80
N VAL A 143 2.19 -37.58 -15.79
CA VAL A 143 1.41 -38.79 -15.57
C VAL A 143 2.44 -39.91 -15.35
N ALA A 144 2.46 -40.41 -14.12
CA ALA A 144 3.14 -41.61 -13.60
C ALA A 144 4.60 -41.83 -14.03
#